data_AF-A0AAE6NQE6-F1
#
_entry.id   AF-A0AAE6NQE6-F1
#
_cell.length_a   1.000
_cell.length_b   1.000
_cell.length_c   1.000
_cell.angle_alpha   90.00
_cell.angle_beta   90.00
_cell.angle_gamma   90.00
#
_symmetry.space_group_name_H-M   'P 1'
#
loop_
_entity.id
_entity.type
_entity.pdbx_description
1 polymer ?
#
loop_
_entity_poly.entity_id
_entity_poly.type
_entity_poly.pdbx_seq_one_letter_code
_entity_poly.pdbx_strand_id
1 'polypeptide(L)'
;MDDKEFFRAVADRARLSRQEGADLTRATLETLALRLSDGEARDLALELPEPLRVSLKRERREMEIFGPDESIRRVRARTGLSASEADRGVRAVLGTLQEAVSRKEFGHAMSQLGKEYTQLVETTR
;
A
#
# COMPACT_ATOMS: atom_id res chain seq x y z
N MET A 1 -8.75 -6.37 11.39
CA MET A 1 -9.09 -5.00 10.95
C MET A 1 -10.03 -5.11 9.75
N ASP A 2 -11.18 -4.46 9.78
CA ASP A 2 -12.08 -4.40 8.61
C ASP A 2 -11.65 -3.28 7.63
N ASP A 3 -12.33 -3.17 6.48
CA ASP A 3 -11.98 -2.18 5.44
C ASP A 3 -12.22 -0.74 5.91
N LYS A 4 -13.27 -0.48 6.68
CA LYS A 4 -13.60 0.87 7.18
C LYS A 4 -12.60 1.32 8.23
N GLU A 5 -12.18 0.42 9.10
CA GLU A 5 -11.11 0.62 10.07
C GLU A 5 -9.79 0.91 9.36
N PHE A 6 -9.47 0.15 8.31
CA PHE A 6 -8.26 0.35 7.51
C PHE A 6 -8.25 1.73 6.84
N PHE A 7 -9.33 2.10 6.13
CA PHE A 7 -9.40 3.40 5.46
C PHE A 7 -9.34 4.57 6.45
N ARG A 8 -9.97 4.41 7.62
CA ARG A 8 -9.89 5.40 8.69
C ARG A 8 -8.47 5.53 9.23
N ALA A 9 -7.82 4.41 9.51
CA ALA A 9 -6.43 4.35 9.97
C ALA A 9 -5.47 5.05 8.99
N VAL A 10 -5.69 4.88 7.68
CA VAL A 10 -4.91 5.58 6.64
C VAL A 10 -5.24 7.07 6.60
N ALA A 11 -6.53 7.43 6.58
CA ALA A 11 -6.97 8.83 6.53
C ALA A 11 -6.42 9.64 7.72
N ASP A 12 -6.52 9.08 8.94
CA ASP A 12 -6.05 9.72 10.17
C ASP A 12 -4.53 9.94 10.13
N ARG A 13 -3.75 8.94 9.71
CA ARG A 13 -2.28 9.04 9.57
C ARG A 13 -1.83 10.00 8.46
N ALA A 14 -2.54 10.00 7.33
CA ALA A 14 -2.22 10.84 6.18
C ALA A 14 -2.74 12.29 6.33
N ARG A 15 -3.62 12.54 7.30
CA ARG A 15 -4.38 13.78 7.51
C ARG A 15 -5.26 14.13 6.31
N LEU A 16 -5.97 13.12 5.81
CA LEU A 16 -6.86 13.21 4.66
C LEU A 16 -8.31 12.97 5.07
N SER A 17 -9.25 13.31 4.20
CA SER A 17 -10.63 12.85 4.37
C SER A 17 -10.73 11.32 4.26
N ARG A 18 -11.84 10.75 4.74
CA ARG A 18 -12.09 9.29 4.61
C ARG A 18 -12.11 8.84 3.15
N GLN A 19 -12.65 9.67 2.26
CA GLN A 19 -12.74 9.35 0.84
C GLN A 19 -11.34 9.34 0.21
N GLU A 20 -10.55 10.38 0.43
CA GLU A 20 -9.16 10.46 -0.05
C GLU A 20 -8.30 9.34 0.55
N GLY A 21 -8.47 9.00 1.83
CA GLY A 21 -7.78 7.88 2.45
C GLY A 21 -8.11 6.53 1.80
N ALA A 22 -9.37 6.32 1.41
CA ALA A 22 -9.79 5.12 0.69
C ALA A 22 -9.22 5.06 -0.75
N ASP A 23 -9.27 6.18 -1.48
CA ASP A 23 -8.72 6.29 -2.84
C ASP A 23 -7.20 6.11 -2.86
N LEU A 24 -6.51 6.75 -1.91
CA LEU A 24 -5.07 6.58 -1.67
C LEU A 24 -4.71 5.13 -1.33
N THR A 25 -5.50 4.47 -0.49
CA THR A 25 -5.27 3.06 -0.12
C THR A 25 -5.34 2.17 -1.36
N ARG A 26 -6.42 2.29 -2.15
CA ARG A 26 -6.58 1.51 -3.38
C ARG A 26 -5.44 1.75 -4.36
N ALA A 27 -5.12 3.02 -4.64
CA ALA A 27 -4.05 3.39 -5.56
C ALA A 27 -2.67 2.88 -5.10
N THR A 28 -2.43 2.84 -3.78
CA THR A 28 -1.19 2.30 -3.22
C THR A 28 -1.12 0.79 -3.39
N LEU A 29 -2.18 0.06 -3.01
CA LEU A 29 -2.24 -1.40 -3.16
C LEU A 29 -2.10 -1.84 -4.63
N GLU A 30 -2.77 -1.16 -5.55
CA GLU A 30 -2.63 -1.38 -7.00
C GLU A 30 -1.18 -1.16 -7.48
N THR A 31 -0.50 -0.18 -6.91
CA THR A 31 0.91 0.09 -7.25
C THR A 31 1.83 -0.99 -6.69
N LEU A 32 1.63 -1.41 -5.44
CA LEU A 32 2.40 -2.49 -4.83
C LEU A 32 2.20 -3.82 -5.57
N ALA A 33 0.98 -4.09 -6.05
CA ALA A 33 0.67 -5.29 -6.82
C ALA A 33 1.54 -5.44 -8.08
N LEU A 34 1.95 -4.34 -8.71
CA LEU A 34 2.84 -4.35 -9.88
C LEU A 34 4.28 -4.74 -9.52
N ARG A 35 4.68 -4.48 -8.26
CA ARG A 35 6.04 -4.70 -7.76
C ARG A 35 6.23 -6.08 -7.14
N LEU A 36 5.14 -6.69 -6.68
CA LEU A 36 5.09 -8.01 -6.08
C LEU A 36 4.90 -9.10 -7.14
N SER A 37 5.45 -10.28 -6.87
CA SER A 37 5.11 -11.48 -7.65
C SER A 37 3.61 -11.81 -7.52
N ASP A 38 3.06 -12.54 -8.49
CA ASP A 38 1.65 -12.95 -8.47
C ASP A 38 1.28 -13.76 -7.21
N GLY A 39 2.21 -14.61 -6.74
CA GLY A 39 2.03 -15.39 -5.52
C GLY A 39 1.96 -14.48 -4.29
N GLU A 40 2.91 -13.57 -4.16
CA GLU A 40 2.98 -12.65 -3.02
C GLU A 40 1.81 -11.67 -2.98
N ALA A 41 1.40 -11.12 -4.13
CA ALA A 41 0.24 -10.24 -4.19
C ALA A 41 -1.04 -10.98 -3.77
N ARG A 42 -1.15 -12.28 -4.11
CA ARG A 42 -2.27 -13.13 -3.70
C ARG A 42 -2.23 -13.44 -2.21
N ASP A 43 -1.06 -13.80 -1.67
CA ASP A 43 -0.90 -14.13 -0.26
C ASP A 43 -1.20 -12.91 0.61
N LEU A 44 -0.68 -11.73 0.25
CA LEU A 44 -1.03 -10.47 0.91
C LEU A 44 -2.53 -10.15 0.82
N ALA A 45 -3.18 -10.43 -0.31
CA ALA A 45 -4.61 -10.20 -0.45
C ALA A 45 -5.44 -11.10 0.48
N LEU A 46 -5.02 -12.34 0.75
CA LEU A 46 -5.78 -13.24 1.62
C LEU A 46 -5.90 -12.71 3.05
N GLU A 47 -4.91 -11.96 3.52
CA GLU A 47 -4.87 -11.30 4.84
C GLU A 47 -5.76 -10.06 4.94
N LEU A 48 -6.23 -9.52 3.82
CA LEU A 48 -7.00 -8.28 3.78
C LEU A 48 -8.51 -8.53 3.64
N PRO A 49 -9.38 -7.58 4.07
CA PRO A 49 -10.81 -7.62 3.78
C PRO A 49 -11.09 -7.50 2.27
N GLU A 50 -12.21 -8.10 1.80
CA GLU A 50 -12.55 -8.23 0.37
C GLU A 50 -12.45 -6.92 -0.44
N PRO A 51 -12.89 -5.75 0.04
CA PRO A 51 -12.78 -4.50 -0.71
C PRO A 51 -11.34 -4.02 -0.96
N LEU A 52 -10.36 -4.50 -0.19
CA LEU A 52 -8.93 -4.22 -0.41
C LEU A 52 -8.27 -5.27 -1.30
N ARG A 53 -8.77 -6.51 -1.28
CA ARG A 53 -8.25 -7.61 -2.12
C ARG A 53 -8.30 -7.28 -3.60
N VAL A 54 -9.36 -6.60 -4.03
CA VAL A 54 -9.55 -6.24 -5.44
C VAL A 54 -8.45 -5.32 -5.97
N SER A 55 -7.85 -4.48 -5.13
CA SER A 55 -6.73 -3.61 -5.51
C SER A 55 -5.41 -4.36 -5.68
N LEU A 56 -5.29 -5.58 -5.12
CA LEU A 56 -4.13 -6.44 -5.33
C LEU A 56 -4.30 -7.40 -6.51
N LYS A 57 -5.52 -7.51 -7.05
CA LYS A 57 -5.78 -8.29 -8.27
C LYS A 57 -5.27 -7.51 -9.48
N ARG A 58 -4.33 -8.09 -10.21
CA ARG A 58 -3.87 -7.58 -11.51
C ARG A 58 -3.96 -8.67 -12.57
N GLU A 59 -4.05 -8.26 -13.84
CA GLU A 59 -3.80 -9.17 -14.95
C GLU A 59 -2.39 -9.76 -14.82
N ARG A 60 -2.24 -11.05 -15.13
CA ARG A 60 -0.96 -11.76 -15.13
C ARG A 60 0.04 -11.02 -16.01
N ARG A 61 1.01 -10.37 -15.39
CA ARG A 61 2.06 -9.57 -16.04
C ARG A 61 3.37 -9.79 -15.31
N GLU A 62 4.48 -9.50 -15.95
CA GLU A 62 5.78 -9.51 -15.27
C GLU A 62 5.79 -8.51 -14.11
N MET A 63 6.65 -8.75 -13.12
CA MET A 63 6.89 -7.78 -12.06
C MET A 63 7.58 -6.56 -12.65
N GLU A 64 7.13 -5.38 -12.28
CA GLU A 64 7.83 -4.14 -12.60
C GLU A 64 8.88 -3.84 -11.54
N ILE A 65 10.03 -3.28 -11.93
CA ILE A 65 11.09 -2.91 -10.99
C ILE A 65 11.06 -1.39 -10.82
N PHE A 66 10.60 -0.93 -9.66
CA PHE A 66 10.68 0.47 -9.26
C PHE A 66 10.75 0.62 -7.73
N GLY A 67 11.31 1.75 -7.31
CA GLY A 67 11.45 2.13 -5.89
C GLY A 67 10.27 2.96 -5.36
N PRO A 68 10.33 3.39 -4.10
CA PRO A 68 9.22 4.11 -3.46
C PRO A 68 8.88 5.47 -4.10
N ASP A 69 9.87 6.18 -4.63
CA ASP A 69 9.65 7.48 -5.30
C ASP A 69 8.72 7.36 -6.51
N GLU A 70 8.88 6.29 -7.29
CA GLU A 70 8.00 6.00 -8.41
C GLU A 70 6.62 5.54 -7.93
N SER A 71 6.54 4.80 -6.83
CA SER A 71 5.25 4.50 -6.19
C SER A 71 4.48 5.76 -5.81
N ILE A 72 5.16 6.70 -5.13
CA ILE A 72 4.58 7.98 -4.73
C ILE A 72 4.12 8.77 -5.95
N ARG A 73 4.93 8.79 -7.03
CA ARG A 73 4.56 9.44 -8.30
C ARG A 73 3.30 8.84 -8.91
N ARG A 74 3.21 7.51 -8.98
CA ARG A 74 2.04 6.79 -9.54
C ARG A 74 0.79 6.99 -8.69
N VAL A 75 0.92 6.94 -7.36
CA VAL A 75 -0.19 7.18 -6.43
C VAL A 75 -0.70 8.62 -6.56
N ARG A 76 0.20 9.61 -6.59
CA ARG A 76 -0.14 11.00 -6.88
C ARG A 76 -0.89 11.15 -8.20
N ALA A 77 -0.41 10.52 -9.27
CA ALA A 77 -1.03 10.62 -10.58
C ALA A 77 -2.47 10.06 -10.61
N ARG A 78 -2.77 9.01 -9.83
CA ARG A 78 -4.13 8.43 -9.76
C ARG A 78 -5.07 9.19 -8.83
N THR A 79 -4.54 9.77 -7.75
CA THR A 79 -5.35 10.40 -6.69
C THR A 79 -5.53 11.90 -6.85
N GLY A 80 -4.66 12.56 -7.62
CA GLY A 80 -4.65 14.03 -7.74
C GLY A 80 -4.06 14.77 -6.53
N LEU A 81 -3.59 14.03 -5.51
CA LEU A 81 -3.01 14.59 -4.29
C LEU A 81 -1.68 15.32 -4.56
N SER A 82 -1.27 16.21 -3.66
CA SER A 82 0.07 16.79 -3.69
C SER A 82 1.16 15.74 -3.46
N ALA A 83 2.40 16.04 -3.84
CA ALA A 83 3.52 15.14 -3.60
C ALA A 83 3.70 14.82 -2.10
N SER A 84 3.48 15.81 -1.23
CA SER A 84 3.58 15.62 0.22
C SER A 84 2.47 14.74 0.79
N GLU A 85 1.25 14.83 0.26
CA GLU A 85 0.12 14.00 0.68
C GLU A 85 0.27 12.57 0.19
N ALA A 86 0.75 12.37 -1.04
CA ALA A 86 1.04 11.05 -1.58
C ALA A 86 2.17 10.34 -0.81
N ASP A 87 3.26 11.03 -0.46
CA ASP A 87 4.34 10.46 0.36
C ASP A 87 3.83 10.04 1.75
N ARG A 88 3.17 10.95 2.48
CA ARG A 88 2.55 10.63 3.78
C ARG A 88 1.55 9.50 3.65
N GLY A 89 0.79 9.49 2.56
CA GLY A 89 -0.22 8.50 2.27
C GLY A 89 0.33 7.09 2.05
N VAL A 90 1.38 6.96 1.23
CA VAL A 90 2.05 5.67 1.00
C VAL A 90 2.63 5.13 2.31
N ARG A 91 3.27 5.99 3.11
CA ARG A 91 3.78 5.62 4.44
C ARG A 91 2.65 5.16 5.37
N ALA A 92 1.53 5.87 5.39
CA ALA A 92 0.36 5.53 6.18
C ALA A 92 -0.22 4.16 5.80
N VAL A 93 -0.30 3.85 4.50
CA VAL A 93 -0.77 2.54 4.01
C VAL A 93 0.19 1.43 4.43
N LEU A 94 1.51 1.60 4.26
CA LEU A 94 2.50 0.59 4.66
C LEU A 94 2.49 0.34 6.18
N GLY A 95 2.38 1.39 6.99
CA GLY A 95 2.24 1.27 8.44
C GLY A 95 0.94 0.58 8.85
N THR A 96 -0.17 0.87 8.17
CA THR A 96 -1.46 0.20 8.43
C THR A 96 -1.43 -1.26 8.00
N LEU A 97 -0.76 -1.61 6.88
CA LEU A 97 -0.54 -2.99 6.47
C LEU A 97 0.23 -3.78 7.54
N GLN A 98 1.27 -3.19 8.14
CA GLN A 98 2.05 -3.82 9.20
C GLN A 98 1.18 -4.21 10.42
N GLU A 99 0.12 -3.45 10.71
CA GLU A 99 -0.83 -3.73 11.79
C GLU A 99 -1.95 -4.68 11.36
N ALA A 100 -2.34 -4.65 10.08
CA ALA A 100 -3.52 -5.34 9.57
C ALA A 100 -3.26 -6.79 9.17
N VAL A 101 -2.04 -7.13 8.74
CA VAL A 101 -1.69 -8.48 8.25
C VAL A 101 -0.69 -9.17 9.19
N SER A 102 -0.55 -10.49 9.07
CA SER A 102 0.42 -11.21 9.90
C SER A 102 1.86 -10.73 9.66
N ARG A 103 2.71 -10.81 10.70
CA ARG A 103 4.13 -10.44 10.62
C ARG A 103 4.88 -11.19 9.50
N LYS A 104 4.46 -12.42 9.23
CA LYS A 104 5.05 -13.28 8.19
C LYS A 104 4.75 -12.71 6.82
N GLU A 105 3.47 -12.50 6.50
CA GLU A 105 3.07 -12.00 5.18
C GLU A 105 3.56 -10.57 4.94
N PHE A 106 3.54 -9.70 5.97
CA PHE A 106 4.16 -8.38 5.85
C PHE A 106 5.67 -8.49 5.54
N GLY A 107 6.38 -9.38 6.23
CA GLY A 107 7.81 -9.59 6.01
C GLY A 107 8.14 -10.10 4.60
N HIS A 108 7.33 -11.02 4.08
CA HIS A 108 7.47 -11.52 2.71
C HIS A 108 7.25 -10.41 1.68
N ALA A 109 6.19 -9.63 1.80
CA ALA A 109 5.91 -8.53 0.89
C ALA A 109 7.05 -7.49 0.91
N MET A 110 7.51 -7.08 2.09
CA MET A 110 8.62 -6.13 2.23
C MET A 110 9.95 -6.67 1.67
N SER A 111 10.17 -7.99 1.71
CA SER A 111 11.35 -8.60 1.11
C SER A 111 11.39 -8.45 -0.42
N GLN A 112 10.22 -8.49 -1.08
CA GLN A 112 10.11 -8.29 -2.54
C GLN A 112 10.15 -6.81 -2.93
N LEU A 113 9.57 -5.93 -2.10
CA LEU A 113 9.59 -4.48 -2.33
C LEU A 113 11.00 -3.90 -2.18
N GLY A 114 11.80 -4.42 -1.24
CA GLY A 114 13.19 -4.04 -1.03
C GLY A 114 13.42 -3.03 0.10
N LYS A 115 14.69 -2.83 0.46
CA LYS A 115 15.12 -2.09 1.66
C LYS A 115 14.61 -0.64 1.74
N GLU A 116 14.47 0.02 0.60
CA GLU A 116 13.98 1.41 0.53
C GLU A 116 12.55 1.54 1.08
N TYR A 117 11.70 0.54 0.86
CA TYR A 117 10.35 0.52 1.45
C TYR A 117 10.39 0.30 2.96
N THR A 118 11.31 -0.54 3.46
CA THR A 118 11.47 -0.77 4.91
C THR A 118 11.80 0.54 5.64
N GLN A 119 12.66 1.37 5.05
CA GLN A 119 13.02 2.68 5.61
C GLN A 119 11.81 3.63 5.68
N LEU A 120 10.85 3.55 4.75
CA LEU A 120 9.63 4.35 4.81
C LEU A 120 8.79 4.04 6.06
N VAL A 121 8.71 2.77 6.44
CA VAL A 121 7.92 2.29 7.58
C VAL A 121 8.62 2.62 8.89
N GLU A 122 9.94 2.41 8.98
CA GLU A 122 10.72 2.68 10.19
C GLU A 122 10.73 4.16 10.58
N THR A 123 10.73 5.07 9.59
CA THR A 123 10.74 6.53 9.81
C THR A 123 9.39 7.07 10.29
N THR A 124 8.34 6.25 10.28
CA THR A 124 6.97 6.65 10.67
C THR A 124 6.66 6.34 12.14
N ARG A 125 7.61 5.78 12.90
CA ARG A 125 7.51 5.51 14.35
C ARG A 125 7.76 6.75 15.21
#